data_AF-A0A7K0XSQ2-F1
#
_entry.id   AF-A0A7K0XSQ2-F1
#
_cell.length_a   1.000
_cell.length_b   1.000
_cell.length_c   1.000
_cell.angle_alpha   90.00
_cell.angle_beta   90.00
_cell.angle_gamma   90.00
#
_symmetry.space_group_name_H-M   'P 1'
#
loop_
_entity.id
_entity.type
_entity.pdbx_description
1 polymer ?
#
loop_
_entity_poly.entity_id
_entity_poly.type
_entity_poly.pdbx_seq_one_letter_code
_entity_poly.pdbx_strand_id
1 'polypeptide(L)'
;MKIVVLCPHFEPDTAPTGTVMTRLVHELGRRGHQLHVVTALPWYRKHRIEEGWEGSRIRRTSTWFGSVTRVHPFPGKDRSNIARRALGFGGFCALAGWGALTVGREGGRGRVDIVLVMSPPLPLGLVGWAVGLLRRAPLVFNVQDVFPDAAVETGAITNPRIIAAARWLERVTYGRSAAITVLSDDLAANVAEKVSPSHRPAVRMIPNFVDTEAIRPLDRMTAYRSELGIGDEPVVMYAGNVGMSQSLNLLVEAARQIPNVTFVINGDGSGRQGLEALAAGLPNVRFGAYQPVERLSEVLATGDVHVVPLKTGLGRVSVPSKTYSILAAGRPILAAIDPGTEVPRILEQSRAGRSVAP
;
A
#
# COMPACT_ATOMS: atom_id res chain seq x y z
N MET A 1 10.26 -4.49 23.87
CA MET A 1 10.55 -3.14 23.32
C MET A 1 9.27 -2.32 23.30
N LYS A 2 9.39 -1.00 23.48
CA LYS A 2 8.32 -0.01 23.29
C LYS A 2 8.55 0.73 21.97
N ILE A 3 7.60 0.61 21.05
CA ILE A 3 7.73 1.11 19.68
C ILE A 3 6.61 2.13 19.43
N VAL A 4 6.98 3.32 18.95
CA VAL A 4 6.02 4.31 18.45
C VAL A 4 5.91 4.13 16.94
N VAL A 5 4.69 3.95 16.45
CA VAL A 5 4.42 3.71 15.02
C VAL A 5 3.70 4.90 14.43
N LEU A 6 4.25 5.53 13.39
CA LEU A 6 3.59 6.58 12.61
C LEU A 6 3.17 6.03 11.25
N CYS A 7 1.87 6.08 10.95
CA CYS A 7 1.34 5.66 9.67
C CYS A 7 0.08 6.46 9.30
N PRO A 8 -0.13 6.86 8.04
CA PRO A 8 -1.34 7.58 7.62
C PRO A 8 -2.63 6.77 7.76
N HIS A 9 -2.56 5.44 7.67
CA HIS A 9 -3.71 4.54 7.69
C HIS A 9 -3.44 3.36 8.60
N PHE A 10 -4.48 2.93 9.32
CA PHE A 10 -4.49 1.80 10.25
C PHE A 10 -5.94 1.35 10.42
N GLU A 11 -6.19 0.10 10.85
CA GLU A 11 -7.56 -0.40 11.08
C GLU A 11 -8.42 0.60 11.90
N PRO A 12 -9.72 0.76 11.58
CA PRO A 12 -10.50 0.01 10.58
C PRO A 12 -10.34 0.51 9.13
N ASP A 13 -9.39 1.41 8.86
CA ASP A 13 -9.15 1.90 7.51
C ASP A 13 -8.64 0.76 6.60
N THR A 14 -9.00 0.81 5.32
CA THR A 14 -8.81 -0.29 4.34
C THR A 14 -7.78 0.01 3.27
N ALA A 15 -6.99 1.07 3.46
CA ALA A 15 -5.83 1.34 2.62
C ALA A 15 -4.88 0.13 2.64
N PRO A 16 -4.37 -0.36 1.49
CA PRO A 16 -3.51 -1.55 1.45
C PRO A 16 -2.29 -1.47 2.37
N THR A 17 -1.63 -0.32 2.40
CA THR A 17 -0.49 -0.06 3.29
C THR A 17 -0.92 0.02 4.76
N GLY A 18 -2.13 0.49 5.05
CA GLY A 18 -2.74 0.44 6.38
C GLY A 18 -3.01 -0.99 6.87
N THR A 19 -3.42 -1.89 5.98
CA THR A 19 -3.57 -3.33 6.29
C THR A 19 -2.23 -3.97 6.62
N VAL A 20 -1.17 -3.67 5.86
CA VAL A 20 0.20 -4.13 6.16
C VAL A 20 0.65 -3.64 7.54
N MET A 21 0.49 -2.35 7.83
CA MET A 21 0.86 -1.79 9.13
C MET A 21 0.05 -2.37 10.29
N THR A 22 -1.24 -2.62 10.08
CA THR A 22 -2.10 -3.27 11.08
C THR A 22 -1.56 -4.64 11.44
N ARG A 23 -1.27 -5.47 10.45
CA ARG A 23 -0.74 -6.82 10.65
C ARG A 23 0.66 -6.80 11.26
N LEU A 24 1.54 -5.89 10.82
CA LEU A 24 2.87 -5.72 11.41
C LEU A 24 2.77 -5.37 12.91
N VAL A 25 1.90 -4.44 13.28
CA VAL A 25 1.68 -4.05 14.68
C VAL A 25 1.12 -5.19 15.51
N HIS A 26 0.12 -5.91 15.00
CA HIS A 26 -0.44 -7.07 15.69
C HIS A 26 0.62 -8.15 15.89
N GLU A 27 1.38 -8.50 14.86
CA GLU A 27 2.39 -9.56 14.97
C GLU A 27 3.54 -9.19 15.92
N LEU A 28 3.99 -7.93 15.88
CA LEU A 28 4.97 -7.43 16.86
C LEU A 28 4.39 -7.44 18.29
N GLY A 29 3.10 -7.14 18.45
CA GLY A 29 2.41 -7.22 19.73
C GLY A 29 2.39 -8.64 20.28
N ARG A 30 2.09 -9.64 19.43
CA ARG A 30 2.09 -11.06 19.82
C ARG A 30 3.48 -11.55 20.25
N ARG A 31 4.53 -10.95 19.70
CA ARG A 31 5.93 -11.18 20.10
C ARG A 31 6.33 -10.45 21.39
N GLY A 32 5.39 -9.85 22.11
CA GLY A 32 5.62 -9.22 23.40
C GLY A 32 6.16 -7.79 23.34
N HIS A 33 6.06 -7.12 22.19
CA HIS A 33 6.37 -5.69 22.10
C HIS A 33 5.17 -4.84 22.53
N GLN A 34 5.45 -3.64 23.05
CA GLN A 34 4.43 -2.63 23.35
C GLN A 34 4.41 -1.60 22.22
N LEU A 35 3.28 -1.49 21.52
CA LEU A 35 3.12 -0.68 20.32
C LEU A 35 2.19 0.51 20.60
N HIS A 36 2.65 1.71 20.26
CA HIS A 36 1.86 2.93 20.32
C HIS A 36 1.71 3.51 18.92
N VAL A 37 0.56 3.26 18.29
CA VAL A 37 0.26 3.71 16.93
C VAL A 37 -0.28 5.13 16.97
N VAL A 38 0.22 5.99 16.10
CA VAL A 38 -0.33 7.31 15.81
C VAL A 38 -0.65 7.40 14.33
N THR A 39 -1.93 7.61 14.04
CA THR A 39 -2.50 7.45 12.70
C THR A 39 -3.64 8.42 12.44
N ALA A 40 -4.17 8.48 11.22
CA ALA A 40 -5.33 9.31 10.93
C ALA A 40 -6.63 8.68 11.49
N LEU A 41 -7.68 9.50 11.64
CA LEU A 41 -9.05 8.98 11.67
C LEU A 41 -9.36 8.30 10.32
N PRO A 42 -10.16 7.21 10.28
CA PRO A 42 -10.47 6.50 9.04
C PRO A 42 -11.09 7.43 7.98
N TRP A 43 -10.52 7.43 6.78
CA TRP A 43 -10.97 8.35 5.72
C TRP A 43 -10.65 7.90 4.28
N TYR A 44 -9.92 6.79 4.09
CA TYR A 44 -9.40 6.39 2.78
C TYR A 44 -10.50 6.18 1.73
N ARG A 45 -11.56 5.41 2.06
CA ARG A 45 -12.53 4.93 1.07
C ARG A 45 -13.26 6.07 0.34
N LYS A 46 -13.73 7.06 1.10
CA LYS A 46 -14.57 8.15 0.60
C LYS A 46 -13.81 9.49 0.55
N HIS A 47 -12.52 9.50 0.87
CA HIS A 47 -11.71 10.71 1.09
C HIS A 47 -12.37 11.74 2.00
N ARG A 48 -13.16 11.26 2.97
CA ARG A 48 -13.83 12.01 4.02
C ARG A 48 -13.80 11.14 5.28
N ILE A 49 -13.80 11.77 6.45
CA ILE A 49 -13.86 11.03 7.72
C ILE A 49 -15.08 10.12 7.70
N GLU A 50 -14.89 8.86 8.07
CA GLU A 50 -15.95 7.87 8.08
C GLU A 50 -16.98 8.16 9.17
N GLU A 51 -18.21 7.70 8.93
CA GLU A 51 -19.33 7.85 9.85
C GLU A 51 -18.99 7.22 11.22
N GLY A 52 -19.37 7.91 12.31
CA GLY A 52 -19.01 7.50 13.67
C GLY A 52 -17.60 7.90 14.14
N TRP A 53 -16.78 8.51 13.26
CA TRP A 53 -15.46 9.08 13.61
C TRP A 53 -15.44 10.61 13.61
N GLU A 54 -16.56 11.24 13.31
CA GLU A 54 -16.72 12.68 13.18
C GLU A 54 -16.65 13.40 14.55
N GLY A 55 -16.44 14.71 14.54
CA GLY A 55 -16.44 15.57 15.74
C GLY A 55 -15.20 15.49 16.64
N SER A 56 -14.39 14.42 16.54
CA SER A 56 -13.14 14.29 17.31
C SER A 56 -11.94 14.77 16.51
N ARG A 57 -11.11 15.65 17.09
CA ARG A 57 -9.81 16.01 16.47
C ARG A 57 -8.71 15.00 16.79
N ILE A 58 -8.79 14.40 17.97
CA ILE A 58 -7.87 13.36 18.46
C ILE A 58 -8.71 12.34 19.22
N ARG A 59 -8.51 11.05 18.95
CA ARG A 59 -9.15 9.94 19.69
C ARG A 59 -8.10 8.94 20.11
N ARG A 60 -8.08 8.58 21.39
CA ARG A 60 -7.15 7.58 21.94
C ARG A 60 -7.92 6.34 22.35
N THR A 61 -7.34 5.18 22.08
CA THR A 61 -7.92 3.88 22.42
C THR A 61 -6.82 2.98 22.97
N SER A 62 -7.07 2.34 24.10
CA SER A 62 -6.19 1.30 24.65
C SER A 62 -6.41 0.00 23.86
N THR A 63 -5.34 -0.76 23.64
CA THR A 63 -5.37 -2.05 22.94
C THR A 63 -4.54 -3.07 23.70
N TRP A 64 -4.72 -4.35 23.38
CA TRP A 64 -3.95 -5.43 23.99
C TRP A 64 -2.43 -5.31 23.74
N PHE A 65 -2.02 -4.61 22.67
CA PHE A 65 -0.62 -4.36 22.35
C PHE A 65 -0.10 -2.99 22.86
N GLY A 66 -0.96 -2.11 23.39
CA GLY A 66 -0.59 -0.75 23.81
C GLY A 66 -1.69 0.27 23.56
N SER A 67 -1.51 1.15 22.57
CA SER A 67 -2.50 2.20 22.30
C SER A 67 -2.54 2.63 20.84
N VAL A 68 -3.71 3.12 20.40
CA VAL A 68 -3.88 3.80 19.11
C VAL A 68 -4.36 5.23 19.34
N THR A 69 -3.60 6.22 18.86
CA THR A 69 -3.96 7.63 18.83
C THR A 69 -4.30 8.03 17.40
N ARG A 70 -5.57 8.32 17.14
CA ARG A 70 -6.05 8.79 15.83
C ARG A 70 -6.14 10.30 15.84
N VAL A 71 -5.64 10.94 14.78
CA VAL A 71 -5.63 12.40 14.61
C VAL A 71 -6.37 12.79 13.34
N HIS A 72 -6.89 14.01 13.32
CA HIS A 72 -7.65 14.53 12.19
C HIS A 72 -6.81 14.56 10.88
N PRO A 73 -7.26 13.94 9.77
CA PRO A 73 -6.51 13.90 8.51
C PRO A 73 -6.60 15.17 7.67
N PHE A 74 -7.51 16.08 8.02
CA PHE A 74 -7.81 17.32 7.27
C PHE A 74 -8.08 17.05 5.78
N PRO A 75 -9.06 16.19 5.44
CA PRO A 75 -9.38 15.90 4.05
C PRO A 75 -9.81 17.19 3.33
N GLY A 76 -9.20 17.45 2.17
CA GLY A 76 -9.57 18.59 1.34
C GLY A 76 -10.93 18.37 0.68
N LYS A 77 -11.85 19.32 0.81
CA LYS A 77 -13.16 19.29 0.11
C LYS A 77 -13.04 19.51 -1.40
N ASP A 78 -11.93 20.11 -1.84
CA ASP A 78 -11.67 20.47 -3.23
C ASP A 78 -10.35 19.82 -3.68
N ARG A 79 -10.44 18.96 -4.70
CA ARG A 79 -9.28 18.23 -5.25
C ARG A 79 -8.32 19.15 -6.02
N SER A 80 -8.78 20.33 -6.46
CA SER A 80 -8.01 21.27 -7.30
C SER A 80 -7.06 22.16 -6.50
N ASN A 81 -7.36 22.44 -5.22
CA ASN A 81 -6.56 23.35 -4.41
C ASN A 81 -5.38 22.63 -3.71
N ILE A 82 -4.25 22.56 -4.41
CA ILE A 82 -3.01 21.92 -3.94
C ILE A 82 -2.49 22.55 -2.63
N ALA A 83 -2.56 23.88 -2.48
CA ALA A 83 -2.08 24.58 -1.29
C ALA A 83 -2.86 24.17 -0.03
N ARG A 84 -4.20 24.09 -0.14
CA ARG A 84 -5.05 23.63 0.97
C ARG A 84 -4.77 22.18 1.34
N ARG A 85 -4.48 21.31 0.36
CA ARG A 85 -4.07 19.91 0.62
C ARG A 85 -2.74 19.84 1.35
N ALA A 86 -1.76 20.65 0.94
CA ALA A 86 -0.46 20.73 1.61
C ALA A 86 -0.60 21.24 3.06
N LEU A 87 -1.41 22.27 3.30
CA LEU A 87 -1.70 22.78 4.65
C LEU A 87 -2.42 21.74 5.52
N GLY A 88 -3.44 21.06 4.99
CA GLY A 88 -4.14 19.99 5.70
C GLY A 88 -3.20 18.85 6.09
N PHE A 89 -2.34 18.45 5.15
CA PHE A 89 -1.34 17.42 5.38
C PHE A 89 -0.26 17.85 6.41
N GLY A 90 0.14 19.13 6.38
CA GLY A 90 0.98 19.72 7.42
C GLY A 90 0.32 19.69 8.81
N GLY A 91 -0.98 19.99 8.88
CA GLY A 91 -1.78 19.86 10.10
C GLY A 91 -1.83 18.44 10.63
N PHE A 92 -2.02 17.46 9.75
CA PHE A 92 -1.94 16.04 10.10
C PHE A 92 -0.56 15.69 10.67
N CYS A 93 0.53 16.08 9.99
CA CYS A 93 1.91 15.83 10.43
C CYS A 93 2.19 16.43 11.82
N ALA A 94 1.71 17.65 12.08
CA ALA A 94 1.88 18.31 13.37
C ALA A 94 1.15 17.56 14.49
N LEU A 95 -0.11 17.17 14.28
CA LEU A 95 -0.88 16.39 15.25
C LEU A 95 -0.29 14.99 15.47
N ALA A 96 0.17 14.33 14.41
CA ALA A 96 0.82 13.03 14.49
C ALA A 96 2.13 13.11 15.29
N GLY A 97 2.95 14.13 15.05
CA GLY A 97 4.17 14.39 15.82
C GLY A 97 3.89 14.63 17.30
N TRP A 98 2.89 15.48 17.60
CA TRP A 98 2.46 15.72 18.98
C TRP A 98 1.94 14.44 19.66
N GLY A 99 1.13 13.64 18.95
CA GLY A 99 0.66 12.34 19.42
C GLY A 99 1.83 11.42 19.75
N ALA A 100 2.79 11.30 18.82
CA ALA A 100 3.96 10.43 18.96
C ALA A 100 4.87 10.84 20.12
N LEU A 101 4.98 12.14 20.39
CA LEU A 101 5.69 12.63 21.56
C LEU A 101 4.97 12.26 22.86
N THR A 102 3.64 12.18 22.88
CA THR A 102 2.85 12.02 24.11
C THR A 102 2.51 10.57 24.50
N VAL A 103 2.50 9.64 23.55
CA VAL A 103 2.19 8.22 23.81
C VAL A 103 3.29 7.47 24.58
N GLY A 104 2.91 6.33 25.17
CA GLY A 104 3.82 5.41 25.86
C GLY A 104 4.48 5.97 27.12
N ARG A 105 3.87 6.99 27.73
CA ARG A 105 4.32 7.67 28.96
C ARG A 105 3.61 7.18 30.24
N GLU A 106 2.79 6.14 30.15
CA GLU A 106 2.19 5.52 31.33
C GLU A 106 3.31 5.01 32.25
N GLY A 107 3.28 5.42 33.52
CA GLY A 107 4.33 5.13 34.51
C GLY A 107 5.57 6.05 34.50
N GLY A 108 5.58 7.16 33.72
CA GLY A 108 6.64 8.18 33.76
C GLY A 108 7.26 8.52 32.39
N ARG A 109 8.55 8.90 32.36
CA ARG A 109 9.31 9.09 31.10
C ARG A 109 9.63 7.73 30.46
N GLY A 110 8.60 6.97 30.06
CA GLY A 110 8.77 5.66 29.43
C GLY A 110 9.72 5.74 28.23
N ARG A 111 10.84 5.03 28.29
CA ARG A 111 11.82 4.96 27.20
C ARG A 111 11.15 4.36 25.96
N VAL A 112 11.23 5.07 24.83
CA VAL A 112 10.85 4.54 23.52
C VAL A 112 12.11 3.92 22.93
N ASP A 113 12.01 2.69 22.47
CA ASP A 113 13.15 1.97 21.90
C ASP A 113 13.28 2.24 20.40
N ILE A 114 12.15 2.42 19.69
CA ILE A 114 12.11 2.62 18.23
C ILE A 114 10.96 3.57 17.86
N VAL A 115 11.21 4.46 16.91
CA VAL A 115 10.16 5.15 16.14
C VAL A 115 10.09 4.52 14.76
N LEU A 116 9.02 3.77 14.48
CA LEU A 116 8.76 3.15 13.19
C LEU A 116 7.85 4.06 12.37
N VAL A 117 8.26 4.46 11.16
CA VAL A 117 7.44 5.32 10.30
C VAL A 117 7.26 4.69 8.94
N MET A 118 6.01 4.63 8.48
CA MET A 118 5.66 4.21 7.12
C MET A 118 5.80 5.36 6.12
N SER A 119 6.36 5.06 4.94
CA SER A 119 6.37 5.90 3.75
C SER A 119 5.75 5.16 2.56
N PRO A 120 5.00 5.85 1.68
CA PRO A 120 4.57 7.26 1.78
C PRO A 120 3.63 7.52 2.97
N PRO A 121 3.50 8.79 3.42
CA PRO A 121 4.07 10.02 2.85
C PRO A 121 5.42 10.45 3.45
N LEU A 122 6.35 10.93 2.61
CA LEU A 122 7.69 11.35 3.03
C LEU A 122 7.75 12.36 4.19
N PRO A 123 6.90 13.41 4.29
CA PRO A 123 7.04 14.38 5.38
C PRO A 123 6.80 13.76 6.76
N LEU A 124 6.08 12.63 6.83
CA LEU A 124 5.93 11.88 8.06
C LEU A 124 7.26 11.28 8.54
N GLY A 125 8.19 10.99 7.63
CA GLY A 125 9.57 10.59 7.95
C GLY A 125 10.33 11.66 8.72
N LEU A 126 10.19 12.94 8.35
CA LEU A 126 10.79 14.05 9.14
C LEU A 126 10.16 14.18 10.52
N VAL A 127 8.84 14.01 10.60
CA VAL A 127 8.14 13.98 11.89
C VAL A 127 8.69 12.85 12.75
N GLY A 128 8.84 11.65 12.19
CA GLY A 128 9.45 10.50 12.86
C GLY A 128 10.87 10.77 13.35
N TRP A 129 11.69 11.38 12.51
CA TRP A 129 13.06 11.75 12.87
C TRP A 129 13.08 12.76 14.04
N ALA A 130 12.27 13.82 13.98
CA ALA A 130 12.16 14.81 15.05
C ALA A 130 11.66 14.19 16.36
N VAL A 131 10.67 13.29 16.29
CA VAL A 131 10.20 12.51 17.45
C VAL A 131 11.33 11.63 17.98
N GLY A 132 12.10 10.96 17.13
CA GLY A 132 13.25 10.14 17.50
C GLY A 132 14.31 10.94 18.25
N LEU A 133 14.64 12.15 17.80
CA LEU A 133 15.56 13.05 18.51
C LEU A 133 15.04 13.42 19.92
N LEU A 134 13.77 13.84 20.02
CA LEU A 134 13.17 14.28 21.28
C LEU A 134 12.91 13.13 22.26
N ARG A 135 12.67 11.92 21.75
CA ARG A 135 12.46 10.69 22.54
C ARG A 135 13.73 9.86 22.72
N ARG A 136 14.86 10.28 22.13
CA ARG A 136 16.15 9.57 22.09
C ARG A 136 16.01 8.12 21.59
N ALA A 137 15.25 7.94 20.52
CA ALA A 137 14.96 6.66 19.91
C ALA A 137 15.38 6.65 18.43
N PRO A 138 16.01 5.57 17.93
CA PRO A 138 16.30 5.42 16.50
C PRO A 138 15.02 5.41 15.66
N LEU A 139 15.13 6.03 14.48
CA LEU A 139 14.10 5.98 13.43
C LEU A 139 14.30 4.73 12.58
N VAL A 140 13.25 3.92 12.43
CA VAL A 140 13.15 2.88 11.41
C VAL A 140 12.15 3.36 10.36
N PHE A 141 12.60 3.52 9.12
CA PHE A 141 11.77 4.03 8.04
C PHE A 141 11.35 2.90 7.10
N ASN A 142 10.05 2.60 7.09
CA ASN A 142 9.46 1.53 6.32
C ASN A 142 8.91 2.07 5.00
N VAL A 143 9.65 1.81 3.91
CA VAL A 143 9.38 2.31 2.57
C VAL A 143 8.56 1.27 1.81
N GLN A 144 7.27 1.57 1.63
CA GLN A 144 6.33 0.75 0.87
C GLN A 144 6.39 1.07 -0.63
N ASP A 145 6.62 2.35 -0.96
CA ASP A 145 6.88 2.83 -2.32
C ASP A 145 7.98 3.89 -2.28
N VAL A 146 8.81 3.92 -3.31
CA VAL A 146 9.85 4.94 -3.49
C VAL A 146 9.21 6.22 -4.02
N PHE A 147 8.80 7.07 -3.09
CA PHE A 147 8.33 8.42 -3.38
C PHE A 147 9.50 9.41 -3.22
N PRO A 148 9.71 10.38 -4.13
CA PRO A 148 8.79 10.85 -5.16
C PRO A 148 8.84 10.14 -6.52
N ASP A 149 9.77 9.20 -6.75
CA ASP A 149 9.99 8.59 -8.07
C ASP A 149 8.70 8.02 -8.69
N ALA A 150 7.96 7.21 -7.93
CA ALA A 150 6.68 6.67 -8.40
C ALA A 150 5.67 7.75 -8.82
N ALA A 151 5.65 8.89 -8.14
CA ALA A 151 4.75 10.00 -8.47
C ALA A 151 5.24 10.80 -9.69
N VAL A 152 6.55 10.83 -9.95
CA VAL A 152 7.13 11.46 -11.13
C VAL A 152 6.91 10.58 -12.36
N GLU A 153 7.17 9.28 -12.25
CA GLU A 153 7.01 8.31 -13.35
C GLU A 153 5.55 8.15 -13.78
N THR A 154 4.60 8.22 -12.84
CA THR A 154 3.17 8.23 -13.15
C THR A 154 2.67 9.57 -13.73
N GLY A 155 3.50 10.61 -13.73
CA GLY A 155 3.12 11.96 -14.13
C GLY A 155 2.24 12.70 -13.10
N ALA A 156 2.06 12.14 -11.90
CA ALA A 156 1.29 12.77 -10.83
C ALA A 156 1.95 14.05 -10.28
N ILE A 157 3.29 14.15 -10.38
CA ILE A 157 4.06 15.34 -10.05
C ILE A 157 5.00 15.68 -11.21
N THR A 158 4.77 16.84 -11.83
CA THR A 158 5.60 17.33 -12.96
C THR A 158 6.40 18.58 -12.63
N ASN A 159 6.06 19.30 -11.56
CA ASN A 159 6.71 20.59 -11.22
C ASN A 159 8.14 20.37 -10.67
N PRO A 160 9.20 20.88 -11.33
CA PRO A 160 10.59 20.68 -10.91
C PRO A 160 10.92 21.12 -9.49
N ARG A 161 10.27 22.19 -8.98
CA ARG A 161 10.51 22.70 -7.62
C ARG A 161 9.94 21.74 -6.57
N ILE A 162 8.75 21.19 -6.83
CA ILE A 162 8.13 20.18 -5.97
C ILE A 162 8.96 18.90 -5.96
N ILE A 163 9.42 18.46 -7.14
CA ILE A 163 10.29 17.30 -7.28
C ILE A 163 11.60 17.51 -6.49
N ALA A 164 12.24 18.67 -6.63
CA ALA A 164 13.46 18.98 -5.89
C ALA A 164 13.25 18.97 -4.36
N ALA A 165 12.14 19.55 -3.89
CA ALA A 165 11.78 19.53 -2.47
C ALA A 165 11.52 18.11 -1.96
N ALA A 166 10.80 17.29 -2.73
CA ALA A 166 10.52 15.90 -2.38
C ALA A 166 11.78 15.03 -2.39
N ARG A 167 12.69 15.21 -3.35
CA ARG A 167 14.00 14.53 -3.39
C ARG A 167 14.93 14.97 -2.27
N TRP A 168 14.88 16.24 -1.87
CA TRP A 168 15.59 16.71 -0.68
C TRP A 168 15.06 16.02 0.58
N LEU A 169 13.74 16.01 0.72
CA LEU A 169 13.05 15.38 1.84
C LEU A 169 13.36 13.89 1.94
N GLU A 170 13.29 13.18 0.82
CA GLU A 170 13.66 11.78 0.65
C GLU A 170 15.09 11.53 1.17
N ARG A 171 16.09 12.24 0.64
CA ARG A 171 17.50 12.11 1.06
C ARG A 171 17.70 12.36 2.55
N VAL A 172 17.03 13.37 3.11
CA VAL A 172 17.11 13.68 4.54
C VAL A 172 16.49 12.54 5.35
N THR A 173 15.29 12.09 5.01
CA THR A 173 14.62 11.01 5.75
C THR A 173 15.43 9.70 5.70
N TYR A 174 15.97 9.34 4.53
CA TYR A 174 16.80 8.16 4.39
C TYR A 174 18.09 8.29 5.20
N GLY A 175 18.89 9.35 4.99
CA GLY A 175 20.18 9.52 5.68
C GLY A 175 20.10 9.73 7.20
N ARG A 176 18.90 9.99 7.75
CA ARG A 176 18.66 10.13 9.19
C ARG A 176 18.05 8.88 9.84
N SER A 177 17.70 7.87 9.06
CA SER A 177 17.09 6.63 9.57
C SER A 177 18.17 5.68 10.07
N ALA A 178 17.97 5.07 11.23
CA ALA A 178 18.87 4.03 11.72
C ALA A 178 18.76 2.73 10.89
N ALA A 179 17.56 2.46 10.36
CA ALA A 179 17.31 1.41 9.38
C ALA A 179 16.25 1.87 8.39
N ILE A 180 16.36 1.43 7.14
CA ILE A 180 15.39 1.68 6.07
C ILE A 180 14.95 0.31 5.55
N THR A 181 13.68 -0.04 5.73
CA THR A 181 13.16 -1.31 5.22
C THR A 181 12.47 -1.08 3.88
N VAL A 182 12.77 -1.91 2.88
CA VAL A 182 12.22 -1.85 1.52
C VAL A 182 11.70 -3.22 1.09
N LEU A 183 10.85 -3.27 0.06
CA LEU A 183 10.10 -4.47 -0.30
C LEU A 183 10.83 -5.44 -1.24
N SER A 184 11.86 -4.99 -1.95
CA SER A 184 12.60 -5.80 -2.91
C SER A 184 14.03 -5.31 -3.08
N ASP A 185 14.85 -6.12 -3.74
CA ASP A 185 16.23 -5.77 -4.07
C ASP A 185 16.32 -4.58 -5.03
N ASP A 186 15.34 -4.40 -5.94
CA ASP A 186 15.32 -3.25 -6.87
C ASP A 186 15.07 -1.93 -6.13
N LEU A 187 14.14 -1.96 -5.16
CA LEU A 187 13.87 -0.83 -4.29
C LEU A 187 15.07 -0.58 -3.37
N ALA A 188 15.74 -1.63 -2.90
CA ALA A 188 16.96 -1.51 -2.11
C ALA A 188 18.08 -0.83 -2.91
N ALA A 189 18.28 -1.24 -4.17
CA ALA A 189 19.25 -0.62 -5.06
C ALA A 189 18.92 0.86 -5.31
N ASN A 190 17.65 1.18 -5.62
CA ASN A 190 17.19 2.56 -5.81
C ASN A 190 17.45 3.43 -4.55
N VAL A 191 17.07 2.94 -3.36
CA VAL A 191 17.30 3.68 -2.11
C VAL A 191 18.80 3.79 -1.78
N ALA A 192 19.60 2.76 -2.07
CA ALA A 192 21.04 2.75 -1.85
C ALA A 192 21.80 3.77 -2.73
N GLU A 193 21.27 4.11 -3.91
CA GLU A 193 21.78 5.18 -4.77
C GLU A 193 21.51 6.58 -4.20
N LYS A 194 20.54 6.70 -3.28
CA LYS A 194 20.07 7.98 -2.71
C LYS A 194 20.65 8.30 -1.33
N VAL A 195 21.47 7.40 -0.78
CA VAL A 195 22.15 7.57 0.51
C VAL A 195 23.66 7.54 0.34
N SER A 196 24.40 8.05 1.34
CA SER A 196 25.86 7.99 1.30
C SER A 196 26.34 6.53 1.29
N PRO A 197 27.51 6.22 0.69
CA PRO A 197 28.06 4.87 0.69
C PRO A 197 28.17 4.25 2.09
N SER A 198 28.54 5.05 3.08
CA SER A 198 28.60 4.64 4.50
C SER A 198 27.25 4.29 5.12
N HIS A 199 26.14 4.75 4.54
CA HIS A 199 24.79 4.55 5.05
C HIS A 199 24.03 3.43 4.30
N ARG A 200 24.55 2.92 3.18
CA ARG A 200 23.96 1.77 2.46
C ARG A 200 23.67 0.56 3.35
N PRO A 201 24.50 0.21 4.35
CA PRO A 201 24.18 -0.89 5.27
C PRO A 201 22.93 -0.68 6.12
N ALA A 202 22.34 0.52 6.18
CA ALA A 202 21.06 0.75 6.85
C ALA A 202 19.85 0.25 6.03
N VAL A 203 20.02 0.04 4.73
CA VAL A 203 18.96 -0.48 3.85
C VAL A 203 18.80 -1.98 4.05
N ARG A 204 17.58 -2.42 4.31
CA ARG A 204 17.19 -3.80 4.60
C ARG A 204 16.01 -4.19 3.74
N MET A 205 16.19 -5.21 2.91
CA MET A 205 15.08 -5.79 2.15
C MET A 205 14.26 -6.69 3.08
N ILE A 206 12.98 -6.35 3.26
CA ILE A 206 11.98 -7.13 4.00
C ILE A 206 10.71 -7.09 3.16
N PRO A 207 10.35 -8.19 2.47
CA PRO A 207 9.20 -8.21 1.58
C PRO A 207 7.91 -8.08 2.39
N ASN A 208 6.85 -7.63 1.71
CA ASN A 208 5.52 -7.66 2.28
C ASN A 208 5.01 -9.09 2.41
N PHE A 209 3.95 -9.24 3.19
CA PHE A 209 3.37 -10.53 3.56
C PHE A 209 1.84 -10.48 3.40
N VAL A 210 1.23 -11.66 3.45
CA VAL A 210 -0.23 -11.84 3.43
C VAL A 210 -0.63 -12.82 4.52
N ASP A 211 -1.89 -12.76 4.93
CA ASP A 211 -2.47 -13.72 5.86
C ASP A 211 -2.84 -15.00 5.09
N THR A 212 -2.01 -16.03 5.21
CA THR A 212 -2.20 -17.33 4.56
C THR A 212 -3.23 -18.23 5.26
N GLU A 213 -3.69 -17.86 6.46
CA GLU A 213 -4.82 -18.53 7.10
C GLU A 213 -6.15 -18.00 6.55
N ALA A 214 -6.20 -16.68 6.30
CA ALA A 214 -7.36 -16.02 5.72
C ALA A 214 -7.48 -16.20 4.20
N ILE A 215 -6.36 -16.17 3.47
CA ILE A 215 -6.31 -16.37 2.02
C ILE A 215 -5.79 -17.77 1.75
N ARG A 216 -6.68 -18.65 1.30
CA ARG A 216 -6.38 -20.05 1.04
C ARG A 216 -6.85 -20.47 -0.35
N PRO A 217 -6.24 -21.51 -0.94
CA PRO A 217 -6.78 -22.09 -2.16
C PRO A 217 -8.21 -22.60 -1.95
N LEU A 218 -9.10 -22.29 -2.89
CA LEU A 218 -10.48 -22.79 -2.95
C LEU A 218 -10.77 -23.27 -4.38
N ASP A 219 -11.84 -24.05 -4.52
CA ASP A 219 -12.36 -24.42 -5.84
C ASP A 219 -12.77 -23.19 -6.65
N ARG A 220 -12.64 -23.26 -7.98
CA ARG A 220 -12.95 -22.13 -8.87
C ARG A 220 -14.45 -21.87 -9.04
N MET A 221 -15.31 -22.86 -8.80
CA MET A 221 -16.77 -22.78 -8.87
C MET A 221 -17.32 -22.15 -7.60
N THR A 222 -17.01 -20.87 -7.43
CA THR A 222 -17.38 -20.06 -6.26
C THR A 222 -18.81 -19.49 -6.37
N ALA A 223 -19.41 -19.05 -5.26
CA ALA A 223 -20.69 -18.36 -5.33
C ALA A 223 -20.54 -17.00 -6.05
N TYR A 224 -19.41 -16.32 -5.85
CA TYR A 224 -19.07 -15.08 -6.55
C TYR A 224 -19.03 -15.23 -8.07
N ARG A 225 -18.59 -16.39 -8.58
CA ARG A 225 -18.66 -16.73 -10.02
C ARG A 225 -20.09 -16.70 -10.54
N SER A 226 -21.00 -17.34 -9.80
CA SER A 226 -22.43 -17.38 -10.14
C SER A 226 -23.08 -16.00 -10.05
N GLU A 227 -22.71 -15.18 -9.05
CA GLU A 227 -23.15 -13.79 -8.91
C GLU A 227 -22.77 -12.93 -10.12
N LEU A 228 -21.61 -13.19 -10.73
CA LEU A 228 -21.14 -12.52 -11.95
C LEU A 228 -21.77 -13.09 -13.24
N GLY A 229 -22.62 -14.12 -13.15
CA GLY A 229 -23.21 -14.79 -14.30
C GLY A 229 -22.20 -15.51 -15.18
N ILE A 230 -21.14 -16.06 -14.58
CA ILE A 230 -20.05 -16.76 -15.26
C ILE A 230 -20.35 -18.26 -15.22
N GLY A 231 -20.31 -18.92 -16.38
CA GLY A 231 -20.53 -20.34 -16.56
C GLY A 231 -19.30 -21.16 -16.16
N ASP A 232 -18.93 -22.21 -16.89
CA ASP A 232 -17.71 -22.99 -16.65
C ASP A 232 -16.50 -22.52 -17.48
N GLU A 233 -16.63 -21.44 -18.24
CA GLU A 233 -15.55 -20.89 -19.05
C GLU A 233 -14.33 -20.45 -18.22
N PRO A 234 -13.13 -20.35 -18.81
CA PRO A 234 -11.96 -19.86 -18.11
C PRO A 234 -12.13 -18.39 -17.70
N VAL A 235 -11.64 -18.05 -16.50
CA VAL A 235 -11.70 -16.68 -15.98
C VAL A 235 -10.30 -16.07 -15.87
N VAL A 236 -10.08 -14.94 -16.56
CA VAL A 236 -8.92 -14.08 -16.34
C VAL A 236 -9.32 -12.93 -15.42
N MET A 237 -8.69 -12.83 -14.25
CA MET A 237 -9.09 -11.87 -13.22
C MET A 237 -8.01 -10.81 -12.94
N TYR A 238 -8.44 -9.56 -12.84
CA TYR A 238 -7.75 -8.51 -12.12
C TYR A 238 -8.53 -8.15 -10.87
N ALA A 239 -7.92 -8.30 -9.69
CA ALA A 239 -8.50 -7.90 -8.41
C ALA A 239 -7.64 -6.83 -7.73
N GLY A 240 -8.12 -5.57 -7.67
CA GLY A 240 -7.37 -4.48 -7.05
C GLY A 240 -7.79 -3.09 -7.49
N ASN A 241 -7.03 -2.07 -7.06
CA ASN A 241 -7.27 -0.68 -7.43
C ASN A 241 -7.22 -0.47 -8.95
N VAL A 242 -8.24 0.13 -9.55
CA VAL A 242 -8.30 0.46 -10.98
C VAL A 242 -7.72 1.86 -11.18
N GLY A 243 -6.38 1.94 -11.11
CA GLY A 243 -5.63 3.20 -11.09
C GLY A 243 -4.81 3.46 -12.35
N MET A 244 -4.11 4.60 -12.33
CA MET A 244 -3.30 5.06 -13.46
C MET A 244 -1.97 4.31 -13.61
N SER A 245 -1.53 3.56 -12.61
CA SER A 245 -0.27 2.82 -12.60
C SER A 245 -0.36 1.47 -13.31
N GLN A 246 -1.58 0.99 -13.60
CA GLN A 246 -1.82 -0.31 -14.23
C GLN A 246 -2.25 -0.13 -15.70
N SER A 247 -1.65 -0.90 -16.60
CA SER A 247 -2.02 -0.95 -18.03
C SER A 247 -3.25 -1.84 -18.25
N LEU A 248 -4.39 -1.51 -17.62
CA LEU A 248 -5.60 -2.35 -17.64
C LEU A 248 -6.31 -2.38 -19.00
N ASN A 249 -6.01 -1.44 -19.89
CA ASN A 249 -6.44 -1.50 -21.29
C ASN A 249 -5.99 -2.80 -21.97
N LEU A 250 -4.84 -3.37 -21.58
CA LEU A 250 -4.36 -4.66 -22.12
C LEU A 250 -5.37 -5.79 -21.91
N LEU A 251 -6.12 -5.80 -20.80
CA LEU A 251 -7.14 -6.82 -20.55
C LEU A 251 -8.31 -6.68 -21.51
N VAL A 252 -8.72 -5.44 -21.80
CA VAL A 252 -9.83 -5.17 -22.73
C VAL A 252 -9.43 -5.56 -24.15
N GLU A 253 -8.19 -5.25 -24.56
CA GLU A 253 -7.67 -5.70 -25.86
C GLU A 253 -7.58 -7.23 -25.95
N ALA A 254 -7.16 -7.90 -24.88
CA ALA A 254 -7.13 -9.37 -24.83
C ALA A 254 -8.55 -9.96 -24.90
N ALA A 255 -9.52 -9.35 -24.22
CA ALA A 255 -10.92 -9.78 -24.24
C ALA A 255 -11.53 -9.75 -25.64
N ARG A 256 -11.14 -8.78 -26.49
CA ARG A 256 -11.56 -8.73 -27.90
C ARG A 256 -11.04 -9.90 -28.73
N GLN A 257 -9.87 -10.43 -28.40
CA GLN A 257 -9.21 -11.48 -29.17
C GLN A 257 -9.61 -12.89 -28.72
N ILE A 258 -10.11 -13.04 -27.49
CA ILE A 258 -10.38 -14.33 -26.86
C ILE A 258 -11.81 -14.36 -26.28
N PRO A 259 -12.86 -14.42 -27.13
CA PRO A 259 -14.25 -14.29 -26.71
C PRO A 259 -14.78 -15.46 -25.86
N ASN A 260 -14.07 -16.60 -25.86
CA ASN A 260 -14.40 -17.79 -25.07
C ASN A 260 -13.85 -17.77 -23.63
N VAL A 261 -13.21 -16.66 -23.22
CA VAL A 261 -12.68 -16.44 -21.87
C VAL A 261 -13.38 -15.24 -21.26
N THR A 262 -13.80 -15.37 -20.01
CA THR A 262 -14.39 -14.25 -19.26
C THR A 262 -13.30 -13.46 -18.55
N PHE A 263 -13.26 -12.15 -18.78
CA PHE A 263 -12.33 -11.21 -18.15
C PHE A 263 -13.05 -10.47 -17.02
N VAL A 264 -12.58 -10.63 -15.79
CA VAL A 264 -13.15 -9.98 -14.61
C VAL A 264 -12.22 -8.88 -14.11
N ILE A 265 -12.73 -7.65 -14.05
CA ILE A 265 -12.08 -6.52 -13.39
C ILE A 265 -12.82 -6.27 -12.08
N ASN A 266 -12.29 -6.80 -10.99
CA ASN A 266 -12.85 -6.65 -9.65
C ASN A 266 -12.11 -5.55 -8.87
N GLY A 267 -12.71 -4.37 -8.83
CA GLY A 267 -12.15 -3.25 -8.08
C GLY A 267 -12.65 -1.90 -8.57
N ASP A 268 -12.21 -0.86 -7.88
CA ASP A 268 -12.63 0.51 -8.17
C ASP A 268 -11.41 1.44 -8.20
N GLY A 269 -11.57 2.65 -8.71
CA GLY A 269 -10.51 3.63 -8.82
C GLY A 269 -10.75 4.64 -9.94
N SER A 270 -9.84 5.60 -10.07
CA SER A 270 -9.97 6.70 -11.03
C SER A 270 -10.05 6.26 -12.49
N GLY A 271 -9.53 5.06 -12.83
CA GLY A 271 -9.53 4.54 -14.19
C GLY A 271 -10.78 3.73 -14.57
N ARG A 272 -11.68 3.43 -13.61
CA ARG A 272 -12.77 2.47 -13.82
C ARG A 272 -13.74 2.89 -14.93
N GLN A 273 -14.25 4.12 -14.87
CA GLN A 273 -15.21 4.62 -15.85
C GLN A 273 -14.67 4.58 -17.29
N GLY A 274 -13.39 4.96 -17.47
CA GLY A 274 -12.75 4.90 -18.79
C GLY A 274 -12.59 3.46 -19.28
N LEU A 275 -12.32 2.51 -18.38
CA LEU A 275 -12.17 1.11 -18.73
C LEU A 275 -13.52 0.45 -19.08
N GLU A 276 -14.60 0.80 -18.36
CA GLU A 276 -15.97 0.39 -18.69
C GLU A 276 -16.39 0.89 -20.08
N ALA A 277 -16.05 2.15 -20.41
CA ALA A 277 -16.30 2.70 -21.74
C ALA A 277 -15.51 1.97 -22.84
N LEU A 278 -14.24 1.62 -22.59
CA LEU A 278 -13.42 0.85 -23.54
C LEU A 278 -13.94 -0.59 -23.75
N ALA A 279 -14.51 -1.19 -22.70
CA ALA A 279 -15.08 -2.53 -22.74
C ALA A 279 -16.53 -2.58 -23.23
N ALA A 280 -17.12 -1.43 -23.58
CA ALA A 280 -18.49 -1.36 -24.06
C ALA A 280 -18.68 -2.26 -25.30
N GLY A 281 -19.70 -3.13 -25.25
CA GLY A 281 -19.98 -4.09 -26.32
C GLY A 281 -19.21 -5.41 -26.25
N LEU A 282 -18.36 -5.63 -25.22
CA LEU A 282 -17.67 -6.90 -25.01
C LEU A 282 -18.44 -7.80 -24.03
N PRO A 283 -19.18 -8.82 -24.50
CA PRO A 283 -20.03 -9.65 -23.65
C PRO A 283 -19.25 -10.62 -22.76
N ASN A 284 -17.92 -10.69 -22.90
CA ASN A 284 -17.02 -11.51 -22.07
C ASN A 284 -16.22 -10.67 -21.05
N VAL A 285 -16.54 -9.38 -20.86
CA VAL A 285 -15.94 -8.56 -19.79
C VAL A 285 -16.97 -8.37 -18.67
N ARG A 286 -16.54 -8.55 -17.42
CA ARG A 286 -17.34 -8.35 -16.21
C ARG A 286 -16.63 -7.37 -15.29
N PHE A 287 -17.38 -6.43 -14.72
CA PHE A 287 -16.87 -5.51 -13.72
C PHE A 287 -17.47 -5.86 -12.35
N GLY A 288 -16.62 -6.34 -11.44
CA GLY A 288 -17.00 -6.66 -10.07
C GLY A 288 -17.00 -5.41 -9.18
N ALA A 289 -17.96 -5.34 -8.25
CA ALA A 289 -17.97 -4.33 -7.19
C ALA A 289 -16.96 -4.67 -6.09
N TYR A 290 -16.58 -3.68 -5.28
CA TYR A 290 -15.72 -3.89 -4.11
C TYR A 290 -16.32 -4.95 -3.17
N GLN A 291 -15.53 -5.97 -2.83
CA GLN A 291 -15.97 -7.09 -1.98
C GLN A 291 -15.46 -6.93 -0.54
N PRO A 292 -16.21 -7.41 0.47
CA PRO A 292 -15.73 -7.55 1.83
C PRO A 292 -14.44 -8.38 1.89
N VAL A 293 -13.54 -8.05 2.82
CA VAL A 293 -12.23 -8.72 2.93
C VAL A 293 -12.36 -10.21 3.28
N GLU A 294 -13.45 -10.58 3.94
CA GLU A 294 -13.80 -11.95 4.30
C GLU A 294 -14.06 -12.81 3.06
N ARG A 295 -14.48 -12.20 1.94
CA ARG A 295 -14.68 -12.87 0.65
C ARG A 295 -13.41 -12.91 -0.20
N LEU A 296 -12.29 -12.34 0.25
CA LEU A 296 -11.09 -12.19 -0.60
C LEU A 296 -10.60 -13.54 -1.16
N SER A 297 -10.60 -14.59 -0.33
CA SER A 297 -10.22 -15.94 -0.76
C SER A 297 -11.15 -16.47 -1.86
N GLU A 298 -12.45 -16.22 -1.74
CA GLU A 298 -13.46 -16.61 -2.73
C GLU A 298 -13.26 -15.84 -4.05
N VAL A 299 -13.12 -14.51 -3.97
CA VAL A 299 -12.89 -13.64 -5.14
C VAL A 299 -11.65 -14.10 -5.90
N LEU A 300 -10.54 -14.35 -5.22
CA LEU A 300 -9.31 -14.81 -5.87
C LEU A 300 -9.48 -16.20 -6.48
N ALA A 301 -10.22 -17.10 -5.83
CA ALA A 301 -10.49 -18.44 -6.36
C ALA A 301 -11.39 -18.43 -7.61
N THR A 302 -12.25 -17.43 -7.80
CA THR A 302 -13.03 -17.27 -9.04
C THR A 302 -12.13 -17.14 -10.27
N GLY A 303 -10.95 -16.53 -10.14
CA GLY A 303 -9.98 -16.37 -11.23
C GLY A 303 -9.17 -17.64 -11.51
N ASP A 304 -9.22 -18.13 -12.74
CA ASP A 304 -8.37 -19.24 -13.19
C ASP A 304 -6.94 -18.78 -13.47
N VAL A 305 -6.78 -17.58 -14.02
CA VAL A 305 -5.51 -16.88 -14.18
C VAL A 305 -5.67 -15.46 -13.69
N HIS A 306 -4.72 -14.96 -12.90
CA HIS A 306 -4.72 -13.57 -12.45
C HIS A 306 -3.72 -12.74 -13.21
N VAL A 307 -4.06 -11.48 -13.47
CA VAL A 307 -3.18 -10.56 -14.18
C VAL A 307 -2.61 -9.49 -13.25
N VAL A 308 -1.31 -9.24 -13.40
CA VAL A 308 -0.58 -8.21 -12.66
C VAL A 308 0.09 -7.24 -13.66
N PRO A 309 -0.68 -6.32 -14.26
CA PRO A 309 -0.11 -5.28 -15.11
C PRO A 309 0.45 -4.12 -14.26
N LEU A 310 1.58 -3.58 -14.69
CA LEU A 310 2.22 -2.39 -14.16
C LEU A 310 2.88 -1.62 -15.31
N LYS A 311 2.71 -0.30 -15.37
CA LYS A 311 3.33 0.52 -16.43
C LYS A 311 4.85 0.47 -16.38
N THR A 312 5.47 0.63 -17.54
CA THR A 312 6.92 0.73 -17.73
C THR A 312 7.56 1.73 -16.78
N GLY A 313 8.69 1.34 -16.18
CA GLY A 313 9.48 2.14 -15.23
C GLY A 313 9.09 1.91 -13.77
N LEU A 314 7.83 1.57 -13.49
CA LEU A 314 7.32 1.53 -12.11
C LEU A 314 7.84 0.33 -11.30
N GLY A 315 8.39 -0.70 -11.93
CA GLY A 315 8.83 -1.91 -11.23
C GLY A 315 10.03 -1.70 -10.30
N ARG A 316 10.78 -0.59 -10.44
CA ARG A 316 11.89 -0.21 -9.55
C ARG A 316 11.47 0.65 -8.36
N VAL A 317 10.22 1.10 -8.31
CA VAL A 317 9.73 2.08 -7.33
C VAL A 317 8.53 1.60 -6.53
N SER A 318 7.88 0.51 -6.95
CA SER A 318 6.76 -0.11 -6.25
C SER A 318 6.69 -1.62 -6.52
N VAL A 319 6.20 -2.39 -5.55
CA VAL A 319 5.95 -3.83 -5.69
C VAL A 319 4.43 -4.08 -5.64
N PRO A 320 3.80 -4.59 -6.70
CA PRO A 320 2.36 -4.90 -6.71
C PRO A 320 1.97 -5.89 -5.60
N SER A 321 1.34 -5.42 -4.53
CA SER A 321 1.01 -6.24 -3.35
C SER A 321 0.03 -7.39 -3.63
N LYS A 322 -0.82 -7.27 -4.66
CA LYS A 322 -1.76 -8.32 -5.07
C LYS A 322 -1.07 -9.63 -5.45
N THR A 323 0.19 -9.58 -5.91
CA THR A 323 0.99 -10.75 -6.24
C THR A 323 1.00 -11.76 -5.08
N TYR A 324 1.22 -11.29 -3.86
CA TYR A 324 1.26 -12.16 -2.68
C TYR A 324 -0.09 -12.83 -2.39
N SER A 325 -1.19 -12.09 -2.51
CA SER A 325 -2.53 -12.64 -2.26
C SER A 325 -2.94 -13.67 -3.30
N ILE A 326 -2.60 -13.44 -4.57
CA ILE A 326 -2.85 -14.38 -5.66
C ILE A 326 -2.08 -15.69 -5.44
N LEU A 327 -0.80 -15.58 -5.06
CA LEU A 327 0.03 -16.75 -4.74
C LEU A 327 -0.51 -17.52 -3.52
N ALA A 328 -0.94 -16.82 -2.47
CA ALA A 328 -1.56 -17.46 -1.30
C ALA A 328 -2.88 -18.18 -1.65
N ALA A 329 -3.66 -17.65 -2.60
CA ALA A 329 -4.84 -18.31 -3.13
C ALA A 329 -4.52 -19.50 -4.08
N GLY A 330 -3.24 -19.80 -4.31
CA GLY A 330 -2.79 -20.89 -5.17
C GLY A 330 -3.11 -20.67 -6.65
N ARG A 331 -3.18 -19.41 -7.11
CA ARG A 331 -3.55 -19.08 -8.49
C ARG A 331 -2.37 -18.65 -9.35
N PRO A 332 -2.33 -19.05 -10.63
CA PRO A 332 -1.26 -18.66 -11.54
C PRO A 332 -1.37 -17.18 -11.92
N ILE A 333 -0.22 -16.54 -12.14
CA ILE A 333 -0.10 -15.12 -12.50
C ILE A 333 0.41 -14.94 -13.93
N LEU A 334 -0.22 -14.03 -14.67
CA LEU A 334 0.33 -13.42 -15.87
C LEU A 334 0.66 -11.94 -15.57
N ALA A 335 1.94 -11.62 -15.46
CA ALA A 335 2.39 -10.26 -15.19
C ALA A 335 2.83 -9.54 -16.48
N ALA A 336 2.46 -8.27 -16.61
CA ALA A 336 3.00 -7.37 -17.62
C ALA A 336 3.74 -6.26 -16.87
N ILE A 337 5.06 -6.40 -16.74
CA ILE A 337 5.90 -5.60 -15.84
C ILE A 337 7.37 -5.63 -16.30
N ASP A 338 8.13 -4.59 -15.96
CA ASP A 338 9.54 -4.46 -16.34
C ASP A 338 10.35 -5.71 -15.97
N PRO A 339 11.17 -6.23 -16.91
CA PRO A 339 12.01 -7.39 -16.66
C PRO A 339 13.05 -7.11 -15.57
N GLY A 340 13.49 -8.16 -14.89
CA GLY A 340 14.52 -8.05 -13.86
C GLY A 340 14.06 -7.37 -12.57
N THR A 341 12.76 -7.17 -12.39
CA THR A 341 12.17 -6.63 -11.15
C THR A 341 11.60 -7.74 -10.24
N GLU A 342 11.12 -7.36 -9.06
CA GLU A 342 10.66 -8.30 -8.04
C GLU A 342 9.60 -9.31 -8.50
N VAL A 343 8.54 -8.85 -9.18
CA VAL A 343 7.46 -9.76 -9.58
C VAL A 343 7.95 -10.83 -10.56
N PRO A 344 8.67 -10.51 -11.65
CA PRO A 344 9.30 -11.53 -12.50
C PRO A 344 10.15 -12.54 -11.72
N ARG A 345 10.98 -12.08 -10.77
CA ARG A 345 11.81 -12.99 -9.96
C ARG A 345 10.97 -13.93 -9.09
N ILE A 346 9.92 -13.41 -8.43
CA ILE A 346 8.97 -14.23 -7.67
C ILE A 346 8.35 -15.31 -8.56
N LEU A 347 7.89 -14.95 -9.77
CA LEU A 347 7.24 -15.90 -10.69
C LEU A 347 8.20 -16.97 -11.20
N GLU A 348 9.44 -16.61 -11.50
CA GLU A 348 10.48 -17.55 -11.92
C GLU A 348 10.83 -18.54 -10.80
N GLN A 349 11.06 -18.04 -9.58
CA GLN A 349 11.43 -18.86 -8.43
C GLN A 349 10.29 -19.80 -7.99
N SER A 350 9.05 -19.31 -7.97
CA SER A 350 7.88 -20.07 -7.54
C SER A 350 7.30 -20.98 -8.64
N ARG A 351 7.65 -20.74 -9.91
CA ARG A 351 7.01 -21.34 -11.10
C ARG A 351 5.49 -21.12 -11.14
N ALA A 352 5.00 -20.08 -10.47
CA ALA A 352 3.57 -19.80 -10.30
C ALA A 352 3.00 -18.84 -11.37
N GLY A 353 3.64 -18.73 -12.53
CA GLY A 353 3.18 -17.81 -13.57
C GLY A 353 4.18 -17.51 -14.67
N ARG A 354 3.87 -16.49 -15.46
CA ARG A 354 4.75 -15.93 -16.49
C ARG A 354 4.73 -14.39 -16.42
N SER A 355 5.86 -13.77 -16.72
CA SER A 355 5.97 -12.33 -16.92
C SER A 355 6.32 -12.01 -18.36
N VAL A 356 5.73 -10.94 -18.90
CA VAL A 356 6.08 -10.31 -20.16
C VAL A 356 6.40 -8.83 -19.92
N ALA A 357 7.14 -8.22 -20.84
CA ALA A 357 7.38 -6.78 -20.79
C ALA A 357 6.04 -5.99 -20.91
N PRO A 358 5.93 -4.82 -20.25
CA PRO A 358 4.67 -4.08 -20.12
C PRO A 358 4.28 -3.25 -21.34
#